data_AF-A0A5D3BLF0-F1
#
_entry.id   AF-A0A5D3BLF0-F1
#
_cell.length_a   1.000
_cell.length_b   1.000
_cell.length_c   1.000
_cell.angle_alpha   90.00
_cell.angle_beta   90.00
_cell.angle_gamma   90.00
#
_symmetry.space_group_name_H-M   'P 1'
#
loop_
_entity.id
_entity.type
_entity.pdbx_description
1 polymer ?
#
loop_
_entity_poly.entity_id
_entity_poly.type
_entity_poly.pdbx_seq_one_letter_code
_entity_poly.pdbx_strand_id
1 'polypeptide(L)' 'MEIIRKEPSASRPPVLDVPKPEVYWTDAEEQTSVGNARAINAIFNGVDLNVFKLINSCTTAKEAWKILEVAYEGTF' A
#
# COMPACT_ATOMS: atom_id res chain seq x y z
N MET A 1 -41.71 -8.86 -24.34
CA MET A 1 -40.92 -9.52 -23.28
C MET A 1 -39.48 -9.55 -23.76
N GLU A 2 -38.63 -8.69 -23.22
CA GLU A 2 -37.20 -8.67 -23.55
C GLU A 2 -36.44 -9.37 -22.44
N ILE A 3 -35.77 -10.45 -22.79
CA ILE A 3 -34.92 -11.23 -21.89
C ILE A 3 -33.65 -10.44 -21.59
N ILE A 4 -33.60 -9.78 -20.44
CA ILE A 4 -32.39 -9.17 -19.91
C ILE A 4 -31.38 -10.30 -19.69
N ARG A 5 -30.37 -10.39 -20.55
CA ARG A 5 -29.19 -11.23 -20.31
C ARG A 5 -28.42 -10.59 -19.17
N LYS A 6 -28.78 -10.93 -17.93
CA LYS A 6 -27.97 -10.63 -16.75
C LYS A 6 -26.63 -11.34 -16.95
N GLU A 7 -25.59 -10.57 -17.25
CA GLU A 7 -24.23 -11.10 -17.24
C GLU A 7 -23.98 -11.78 -15.88
N PRO A 8 -23.33 -12.95 -15.83
CA PRO A 8 -22.93 -13.52 -14.56
C PRO A 8 -21.97 -12.53 -13.94
N SER A 9 -22.39 -11.87 -12.87
CA SER A 9 -21.49 -11.11 -12.01
C SER A 9 -20.54 -12.15 -11.43
N ALA A 10 -19.42 -12.35 -12.11
CA ALA A 10 -18.33 -13.15 -11.61
C ALA A 10 -17.85 -12.43 -10.36
N SER A 11 -18.32 -12.89 -9.20
CA SER A 11 -17.66 -12.62 -7.94
C SER A 11 -16.21 -13.03 -8.15
N ARG A 12 -15.35 -12.02 -8.30
CA ARG A 12 -13.91 -12.20 -8.46
C ARG A 12 -13.47 -13.16 -7.35
N PRO A 13 -12.93 -14.35 -7.68
CA PRO A 13 -12.34 -15.21 -6.65
C PRO A 13 -11.25 -14.39 -5.94
N PRO A 14 -10.86 -14.71 -4.70
CA PRO A 14 -9.74 -14.03 -4.05
C PRO A 14 -8.49 -14.36 -4.86
N VAL A 15 -8.22 -13.54 -5.87
CA VAL A 15 -6.98 -13.55 -6.60
C VAL A 15 -6.00 -13.20 -5.50
N LEU A 16 -5.07 -14.10 -5.20
CA LEU A 16 -3.84 -13.71 -4.56
C LEU A 16 -3.38 -12.48 -5.35
N ASP A 17 -3.40 -11.29 -4.73
CA ASP A 17 -3.09 -10.03 -5.42
C ASP A 17 -1.60 -10.06 -5.77
N VAL A 18 -1.29 -10.78 -6.86
CA VAL A 18 0.03 -10.87 -7.43
C VAL A 18 0.34 -9.45 -7.92
N PRO A 19 1.40 -8.80 -7.40
CA PRO A 19 1.77 -7.48 -7.85
C PRO A 19 1.97 -7.51 -9.36
N LYS A 20 1.34 -6.53 -10.03
CA LYS A 20 1.53 -6.32 -11.46
C LYS A 20 3.04 -6.15 -11.73
N PRO A 21 3.65 -6.90 -12.66
CA PRO A 21 5.07 -6.74 -12.97
C PRO A 21 5.37 -5.31 -13.42
N GLU A 22 6.53 -4.78 -13.03
CA GLU A 22 6.93 -3.38 -13.28
C GLU A 22 6.91 -3.01 -14.78
N VAL A 23 7.23 -3.95 -15.67
CA VAL A 23 7.21 -3.76 -17.14
C VAL A 23 5.82 -3.35 -17.67
N TYR A 24 4.76 -3.64 -16.93
CA TYR A 24 3.39 -3.28 -17.32
C TYR A 24 2.90 -2.01 -16.63
N TRP A 25 3.68 -1.40 -15.73
CA TRP A 25 3.27 -0.20 -15.02
C TRP A 25 3.06 0.97 -15.98
N THR A 26 2.06 1.78 -15.66
CA THR A 26 1.88 3.10 -16.26
C THR A 26 2.84 4.09 -15.59
N ASP A 27 3.16 5.18 -16.28
CA ASP A 27 3.99 6.27 -15.71
C ASP A 27 3.46 6.77 -14.36
N ALA A 28 2.13 6.77 -14.17
CA ALA A 28 1.51 7.15 -12.91
C ALA A 28 1.76 6.14 -11.78
N GLU A 29 1.71 4.84 -12.08
CA GLU A 29 2.03 3.76 -11.12
C GLU A 29 3.52 3.79 -10.74
N GLU A 30 4.41 3.98 -11.71
CA GLU A 30 5.85 4.15 -11.47
C GLU A 30 6.13 5.37 -10.61
N GLN A 31 5.57 6.52 -10.97
CA GLN A 31 5.78 7.76 -10.22
C GLN A 31 5.24 7.66 -8.79
N THR A 32 4.13 6.95 -8.59
CA THR A 32 3.58 6.64 -7.27
C THR A 32 4.53 5.75 -6.46
N SER A 33 5.07 4.70 -7.08
CA SER A 33 6.05 3.80 -6.44
C SER A 33 7.32 4.55 -6.03
N VAL A 34 7.87 5.39 -6.91
CA VAL A 34 9.02 6.26 -6.62
C VAL A 34 8.71 7.22 -5.48
N GLY A 35 7.53 7.83 -5.49
CA GLY A 35 7.09 8.72 -4.40
C GLY A 35 7.02 8.00 -3.06
N ASN A 36 6.46 6.79 -3.05
CA ASN A 36 6.39 5.94 -1.86
C ASN A 36 7.78 5.56 -1.33
N ALA A 37 8.70 5.15 -2.21
CA ALA A 37 10.07 4.81 -1.83
C ALA A 37 10.84 6.01 -1.23
N ARG A 38 10.63 7.21 -1.77
CA ARG A 38 11.22 8.44 -1.20
C ARG A 38 10.63 8.75 0.18
N ALA A 39 9.32 8.68 0.32
CA ALA A 39 8.64 8.97 1.57
C ALA A 39 9.02 7.98 2.68
N ILE A 40 9.04 6.67 2.39
CA ILE A 40 9.41 5.67 3.39
C ILE A 40 10.87 5.81 3.83
N ASN A 41 11.77 6.13 2.90
CA ASN A 41 13.16 6.40 3.25
C ASN A 41 13.29 7.65 4.14
N ALA A 42 12.53 8.71 3.87
CA ALA A 42 12.51 9.90 4.72
C ALA A 42 12.01 9.57 6.14
N ILE A 43 10.96 8.75 6.25
CA ILE A 43 10.44 8.27 7.53
C ILE A 43 11.51 7.45 8.27
N PHE A 44 12.12 6.46 7.61
CA PHE A 44 13.12 5.58 8.22
C PHE A 44 14.34 6.33 8.75
N ASN A 45 14.79 7.37 8.05
CA ASN A 45 15.90 8.20 8.50
C ASN A 45 15.51 9.22 9.58
N GLY A 46 14.21 9.47 9.78
CA GLY A 46 13.69 10.46 10.71
C GLY A 46 13.32 9.92 12.10
N VAL A 47 13.33 8.61 12.30
CA VAL A 47 12.92 7.95 13.56
C VAL A 47 14.10 7.32 14.29
N ASP A 48 13.96 7.10 15.60
CA ASP A 48 14.95 6.37 16.38
C ASP A 48 14.93 4.85 16.09
N LEU A 49 15.94 4.13 16.56
CA LEU A 49 16.12 2.70 16.29
C LEU A 49 14.97 1.82 16.80
N ASN A 50 14.33 2.19 17.92
CA ASN A 50 13.23 1.40 18.48
C ASN A 50 11.99 1.53 17.59
N VAL A 51 11.68 2.77 17.17
CA VAL A 51 10.58 3.06 16.26
C VAL A 51 10.85 2.50 14.86
N PHE A 52 12.08 2.58 14.36
CA PHE A 52 12.46 1.98 13.07
C PHE A 52 12.14 0.47 13.03
N LYS A 53 12.46 -0.28 14.09
CA LYS A 53 12.15 -1.72 14.19
C LYS A 53 10.66 -2.01 14.09
N LEU A 54 9.80 -1.09 14.50
CA LEU A 54 8.35 -1.24 14.43
C LEU A 54 7.81 -1.08 13.02
N ILE A 55 8.45 -0.25 12.19
CA ILE A 55 7.98 0.11 10.84
C ILE A 55 8.80 -0.50 9.70
N ASN A 56 9.86 -1.26 9.99
CA ASN A 56 10.79 -1.77 8.97
C ASN A 56 10.18 -2.77 7.98
N SER A 57 9.02 -3.36 8.31
CA SER A 57 8.29 -4.28 7.46
C SER A 57 7.22 -3.60 6.61
N CYS A 58 6.98 -2.31 6.79
CA CYS A 58 6.02 -1.56 5.99
C CYS A 58 6.52 -1.46 4.55
N THR A 59 5.62 -1.67 3.60
CA THR A 59 5.93 -1.51 2.17
C THR A 59 5.46 -0.16 1.65
N THR A 60 4.52 0.48 2.36
CA THR A 60 4.04 1.82 2.02
C THR A 60 4.34 2.84 3.11
N ALA A 61 4.61 4.09 2.70
CA ALA A 61 4.78 5.21 3.60
C ALA A 61 3.50 5.48 4.43
N LYS A 62 2.33 5.19 3.86
CA LYS A 62 1.04 5.29 4.56
C LYS A 62 0.93 4.32 5.73
N GLU A 63 1.34 3.07 5.55
CA GLU A 63 1.37 2.08 6.63
C GLU A 63 2.34 2.50 7.73
N ALA A 64 3.56 2.90 7.36
CA ALA A 64 4.55 3.38 8.31
C ALA A 64 4.03 4.58 9.11
N TRP A 65 3.45 5.58 8.43
CA TRP A 65 2.87 6.75 9.07
C TRP A 65 1.75 6.40 10.08
N LYS A 66 0.83 5.51 9.70
CA LYS A 66 -0.25 5.08 10.59
C LYS A 66 0.26 4.40 11.86
N ILE A 67 1.33 3.62 11.76
CA ILE A 67 1.98 3.01 12.93
C ILE A 67 2.62 4.08 13.81
N LEU A 68 3.24 5.10 13.21
CA LEU A 68 3.82 6.23 13.95
C LEU A 68 2.76 7.04 14.69
N GLU A 69 1.62 7.32 14.05
CA GLU A 69 0.47 7.98 14.68
C GLU A 69 0.06 7.21 15.95
N VAL A 70 -0.12 5.89 15.84
CA VAL A 70 -0.46 5.03 16.98
C VAL A 70 0.64 5.04 18.06
N ALA A 71 1.91 4.99 17.66
CA ALA A 71 3.04 4.92 18.59
C ALA A 71 3.24 6.22 19.40
N TYR A 72 2.96 7.38 18.81
CA TYR A 72 3.17 8.69 19.44
C TYR A 72 1.91 9.27 20.08
N GLU A 73 0.73 9.04 19.50
CA GLU A 73 -0.53 9.59 20.02
C GLU A 73 -1.22 8.61 21.00
N GLY A 74 -0.83 7.33 20.97
CA GLY A 74 -1.41 6.28 21.80
C GLY A 74 -2.77 5.80 21.29
N THR A 75 -3.13 4.57 21.63
CA THR A 75 -4.52 4.09 21.54
C THR A 75 -5.23 4.44 22.84
N PHE A 76 -6.18 5.37 22.79
CA PHE A 76 -7.15 5.58 23.87
C PHE A 76 -8.11 4.39 23.98
#